data_AF-A0A2T6Z9F9-F1
#
_entry.id   AF-A0A2T6Z9F9-F1
#
_cell.length_a   1.000
_cell.length_b   1.000
_cell.length_c   1.000
_cell.angle_alpha   90.00
_cell.angle_beta   90.00
_cell.angle_gamma   90.00
#
_symmetry.space_group_name_H-M   'P 1'
#
loop_
_entity.id
_entity.type
_entity.pdbx_description
1 polymer ?
#
loop_
_entity_poly.entity_id
_entity_poly.type
_entity_poly.pdbx_seq_one_letter_code
_entity_poly.pdbx_strand_id
1 'polypeptide(L)'
;MIDQSQVDFHITELKCQLSAAANQSIFAWVTAYNKSVSSFFINNFCFPTAHCFGREYVDTVIKTMERIHHAIFPKYHASVTEYLADWIKHEFDIAVILKGWFYWPICMGGLEVKNPFIVANSIRRELCNDPTVRLKISFMYEEIKYSVAKER
;
A
#
# COMPACT_ATOMS: atom_id res chain seq x y z
N MET A 1 -13.56 1.77 9.84
CA MET A 1 -13.08 0.36 9.83
C MET A 1 -13.00 -0.10 8.38
N ILE A 2 -11.98 -0.84 7.98
CA ILE A 2 -11.86 -1.35 6.60
C ILE A 2 -12.75 -2.58 6.46
N ASP A 3 -13.63 -2.60 5.45
CA ASP A 3 -14.51 -3.74 5.15
C ASP A 3 -13.69 -4.93 4.67
N GLN A 4 -13.52 -5.91 5.56
CA GLN A 4 -12.71 -7.09 5.28
C GLN A 4 -13.33 -8.03 4.24
N SER A 5 -14.65 -8.00 4.07
CA SER A 5 -15.32 -8.84 3.06
C SER A 5 -15.01 -8.37 1.63
N GLN A 6 -14.97 -7.05 1.43
CA GLN A 6 -14.52 -6.44 0.19
C GLN A 6 -13.03 -6.71 -0.07
N VAL A 7 -12.21 -6.70 0.97
CA VAL A 7 -10.79 -7.08 0.85
C VAL A 7 -10.64 -8.51 0.36
N ASP A 8 -11.44 -9.47 0.86
CA ASP A 8 -11.39 -10.87 0.40
C ASP A 8 -11.80 -11.03 -1.07
N PHE A 9 -12.83 -10.30 -1.49
CA PHE A 9 -13.23 -10.26 -2.89
C PHE A 9 -12.08 -9.75 -3.78
N HIS A 10 -11.45 -8.62 -3.42
CA HIS A 10 -10.34 -8.06 -4.18
C HIS A 10 -9.06 -8.87 -4.11
N ILE A 11 -8.80 -9.63 -3.03
CA ILE A 11 -7.70 -10.60 -2.98
C ILE A 11 -7.92 -11.69 -4.03
N THR A 12 -9.15 -12.18 -4.17
CA THR A 12 -9.49 -13.21 -5.16
C THR A 12 -9.31 -12.69 -6.58
N GLU A 13 -9.83 -11.49 -6.85
CA GLU A 13 -9.65 -10.80 -8.13
C GLU A 13 -8.17 -10.57 -8.47
N LEU A 14 -7.39 -10.08 -7.49
CA LEU A 14 -5.95 -9.87 -7.65
C LEU A 14 -5.23 -11.16 -8.03
N LYS A 15 -5.53 -12.28 -7.35
CA LYS A 15 -4.91 -13.58 -7.68
C LYS A 15 -5.19 -14.00 -9.12
N CYS A 16 -6.42 -13.81 -9.60
CA CYS A 16 -6.78 -14.11 -10.99
C CYS A 16 -6.01 -13.22 -11.97
N GLN A 17 -5.93 -11.92 -11.71
CA GLN A 17 -5.17 -10.97 -12.55
C GLN A 17 -3.68 -11.31 -12.60
N LEU A 18 -3.08 -11.63 -11.45
CA LEU A 18 -1.68 -12.04 -11.36
C LEU A 18 -1.42 -13.36 -12.09
N SER A 19 -2.33 -14.35 -11.98
CA SER A 19 -2.20 -15.62 -12.70
C SER A 19 -2.29 -15.44 -14.21
N ALA A 20 -3.19 -14.58 -14.70
CA ALA A 20 -3.33 -14.30 -16.12
C ALA A 20 -2.09 -13.56 -16.67
N ALA A 21 -1.59 -12.57 -15.93
CA ALA A 21 -0.38 -11.84 -16.29
C ALA A 21 0.88 -12.73 -16.22
N ALA A 22 0.89 -13.74 -15.33
CA ALA A 22 2.02 -14.65 -15.19
C ALA A 22 2.30 -15.46 -16.45
N ASN A 23 1.24 -15.78 -17.21
CA ASN A 23 1.35 -16.51 -18.48
C ASN A 23 1.92 -15.66 -19.63
N GLN A 24 2.10 -14.35 -19.42
CA GLN A 24 2.59 -13.44 -20.45
C GLN A 24 4.08 -13.13 -20.27
N SER A 25 4.46 -12.58 -19.12
CA SER A 25 5.86 -12.28 -18.76
C SER A 25 5.96 -11.77 -17.32
N ILE A 26 7.17 -11.75 -16.78
CA ILE A 26 7.46 -11.11 -15.49
C ILE A 26 7.13 -9.61 -15.49
N PHE A 27 7.32 -8.90 -16.61
CA PHE A 27 7.00 -7.48 -16.72
C PHE A 27 5.49 -7.22 -16.72
N ALA A 28 4.72 -8.05 -17.43
CA ALA A 28 3.25 -7.99 -17.39
C ALA A 28 2.74 -8.23 -15.97
N TRP A 29 3.32 -9.23 -15.30
CA TRP A 29 3.00 -9.53 -13.91
C TRP A 29 3.30 -8.37 -12.95
N VAL A 30 4.50 -7.78 -13.04
CA VAL A 30 4.89 -6.64 -12.20
C VAL A 30 4.00 -5.43 -12.47
N THR A 31 3.61 -5.20 -13.73
CA THR A 31 2.68 -4.12 -14.09
C THR A 31 1.31 -4.33 -13.45
N ALA A 32 0.76 -5.55 -13.52
CA ALA A 32 -0.51 -5.89 -12.88
C ALA A 32 -0.41 -5.74 -11.34
N TYR A 33 0.65 -6.26 -10.73
CA TYR A 33 0.91 -6.11 -9.31
C TYR A 33 0.98 -4.65 -8.88
N ASN A 34 1.77 -3.83 -9.58
CA ASN A 34 1.94 -2.41 -9.28
C ASN A 34 0.62 -1.64 -9.39
N LYS A 35 -0.19 -1.92 -10.42
CA LYS A 35 -1.51 -1.31 -10.60
C LYS A 35 -2.43 -1.62 -9.43
N SER A 36 -2.49 -2.89 -8.99
CA SER A 36 -3.38 -3.28 -7.91
C SER A 36 -2.89 -2.80 -6.54
N VAL A 37 -1.61 -3.00 -6.24
CA VAL A 37 -1.06 -2.74 -4.92
C VAL A 37 -0.79 -1.25 -4.68
N SER A 38 -0.30 -0.51 -5.67
CA SER A 38 0.06 0.91 -5.48
C SER A 38 -1.00 1.90 -5.91
N SER A 39 -1.91 1.51 -6.82
CA SER A 39 -3.02 2.37 -7.21
C SER A 39 -4.30 1.92 -6.52
N PHE A 40 -4.79 0.71 -6.78
CA PHE A 40 -6.10 0.29 -6.27
C PHE A 40 -6.18 0.28 -4.74
N PHE A 41 -5.35 -0.49 -4.04
CA PHE A 41 -5.48 -0.60 -2.57
C PHE A 41 -5.11 0.71 -1.86
N ILE A 42 -4.01 1.36 -2.24
CA ILE A 42 -3.58 2.62 -1.61
C ILE A 42 -4.60 3.74 -1.81
N ASN A 43 -5.18 3.89 -3.00
CA ASN A 43 -6.19 4.91 -3.25
C ASN A 43 -7.51 4.61 -2.52
N ASN A 44 -7.94 3.34 -2.48
CA ASN A 44 -9.17 2.95 -1.78
C ASN A 44 -9.04 3.00 -0.25
N PHE A 45 -7.82 2.87 0.29
CA PHE A 45 -7.55 3.08 1.71
C PHE A 45 -7.33 4.55 2.08
N CYS A 46 -7.78 5.49 1.24
CA CYS A 46 -7.80 6.92 1.51
C CYS A 46 -6.41 7.52 1.82
N PHE A 47 -5.37 7.11 1.09
CA PHE A 47 -4.11 7.86 1.09
C PHE A 47 -4.13 8.93 0.00
N PRO A 48 -3.72 10.20 0.29
CA PRO A 48 -3.04 10.70 1.50
C PRO A 48 -3.96 11.31 2.57
N THR A 49 -5.29 11.13 2.50
CA THR A 49 -6.26 11.82 3.37
C THR A 49 -6.36 11.29 4.81
N ALA A 50 -5.33 10.57 5.30
CA ALA A 50 -5.30 9.92 6.61
C ALA A 50 -5.17 10.86 7.83
N HIS A 51 -5.04 12.18 7.63
CA HIS A 51 -4.87 13.14 8.74
C HIS A 51 -6.05 13.18 9.72
N CYS A 52 -7.28 13.01 9.24
CA CYS A 52 -8.48 12.98 10.09
C CYS A 52 -8.69 11.65 10.80
N PHE A 53 -8.11 10.56 10.28
CA PHE A 53 -8.24 9.22 10.85
C PHE A 53 -7.12 8.87 11.85
N GLY A 54 -6.00 9.61 11.81
CA GLY A 54 -4.91 9.44 12.77
C GLY A 54 -4.08 8.18 12.56
N ARG A 55 -3.15 7.94 13.50
CA ARG A 55 -2.17 6.85 13.40
C ARG A 55 -2.81 5.45 13.44
N GLU A 56 -3.86 5.27 14.23
CA GLU A 56 -4.53 3.97 14.41
C GLU A 56 -5.13 3.43 13.10
N TYR A 57 -5.70 4.31 12.28
CA TYR A 57 -6.21 3.92 10.97
C TYR A 57 -5.10 3.47 10.04
N VAL A 58 -3.96 4.17 10.02
CA VAL A 58 -2.80 3.77 9.21
C VAL A 58 -2.26 2.41 9.66
N ASP A 59 -2.23 2.14 10.97
CA ASP A 59 -1.86 0.81 11.49
C ASP A 59 -2.84 -0.27 11.01
N THR A 60 -4.13 0.05 10.90
CA THR A 60 -5.15 -0.86 10.32
C THR A 60 -4.91 -1.10 8.83
N VAL A 61 -4.51 -0.08 8.07
CA VAL A 61 -4.15 -0.22 6.65
C VAL A 61 -2.92 -1.10 6.48
N ILE A 62 -1.87 -0.87 7.28
CA ILE A 62 -0.63 -1.69 7.24
C ILE A 62 -0.97 -3.17 7.50
N LYS A 63 -1.74 -3.48 8.55
CA LYS A 63 -2.19 -4.85 8.85
C LYS A 63 -3.01 -5.46 7.72
N THR A 64 -3.86 -4.67 7.07
CA THR A 64 -4.67 -5.14 5.93
C THR A 64 -3.78 -5.44 4.72
N MET A 65 -2.76 -4.61 4.45
CA MET A 65 -1.78 -4.86 3.39
C MET A 65 -0.92 -6.10 3.67
N GLU A 66 -0.50 -6.32 4.92
CA GLU A 66 0.19 -7.54 5.35
C GLU A 66 -0.67 -8.78 5.09
N ARG A 67 -1.96 -8.73 5.45
CA ARG A 67 -2.92 -9.80 5.17
C ARG A 67 -3.04 -10.09 3.67
N ILE A 68 -3.16 -9.06 2.83
CA ILE A 68 -3.21 -9.21 1.37
C ILE A 68 -1.95 -9.91 0.88
N HIS A 69 -0.76 -9.46 1.32
CA HIS A 69 0.52 -10.06 0.96
C HIS A 69 0.64 -11.52 1.40
N HIS A 70 0.21 -11.88 2.61
CA HIS A 70 0.15 -13.26 3.07
C HIS A 70 -0.78 -14.12 2.21
N ALA A 71 -1.90 -13.56 1.76
CA ALA A 71 -2.85 -14.28 0.92
C ALA A 71 -2.30 -14.57 -0.49
N ILE A 72 -1.57 -13.62 -1.09
CA ILE A 72 -1.02 -13.75 -2.46
C ILE A 72 0.35 -14.44 -2.51
N PHE A 73 1.15 -14.36 -1.44
CA PHE A 73 2.48 -14.98 -1.35
C PHE A 73 2.61 -15.93 -0.15
N PRO A 74 1.75 -16.96 -0.02
CA PRO A 74 1.71 -17.82 1.17
C PRO A 74 3.00 -18.64 1.36
N LYS A 75 3.69 -18.98 0.25
CA LYS A 75 4.93 -19.79 0.27
C LYS A 75 6.22 -18.96 0.41
N TYR A 76 6.12 -17.64 0.33
CA TYR A 76 7.27 -16.74 0.21
C TYR A 76 7.28 -15.71 1.34
N HIS A 77 6.82 -16.08 2.54
CA HIS A 77 6.80 -15.19 3.72
C HIS A 77 6.17 -13.81 3.44
N ALA A 78 5.09 -13.74 2.66
CA ALA A 78 4.44 -12.48 2.24
C ALA A 78 5.33 -11.53 1.40
N SER A 79 6.46 -12.03 0.88
CA SER A 79 7.47 -11.27 0.14
C SER A 79 7.32 -11.42 -1.36
N VAL A 80 7.00 -10.30 -2.02
CA VAL A 80 6.99 -10.19 -3.49
C VAL A 80 8.38 -10.44 -4.09
N THR A 81 9.44 -10.03 -3.39
CA THR A 81 10.81 -10.17 -3.91
C THR A 81 11.30 -11.61 -3.87
N GLU A 82 10.87 -12.39 -2.89
CA GLU A 82 11.20 -13.82 -2.82
C GLU A 82 10.44 -14.61 -3.88
N TYR A 83 9.17 -14.28 -4.12
CA TYR A 83 8.40 -14.83 -5.23
C TYR A 83 9.06 -14.55 -6.59
N LEU A 84 9.44 -13.30 -6.85
CA LEU A 84 10.09 -12.94 -8.11
C LEU A 84 11.50 -13.52 -8.25
N ALA A 85 12.27 -13.61 -7.17
CA ALA A 85 13.58 -14.24 -7.18
C ALA A 85 13.50 -15.74 -7.53
N ASP A 86 12.53 -16.45 -6.96
CA ASP A 86 12.28 -17.87 -7.25
C ASP A 86 11.86 -18.08 -8.72
N TRP A 87 10.98 -17.22 -9.24
CA TRP A 87 10.60 -17.25 -10.65
C TRP A 87 11.81 -17.00 -11.57
N ILE A 88 12.60 -15.95 -11.33
CA ILE A 88 13.78 -15.66 -12.16
C ILE A 88 14.80 -16.80 -12.09
N LYS A 89 14.99 -17.40 -10.91
CA LYS A 89 15.86 -18.56 -10.73
C LYS A 89 15.37 -19.76 -11.55
N HIS A 90 14.08 -20.07 -11.51
CA HIS A 90 13.51 -21.19 -12.26
C HIS A 90 13.65 -20.99 -13.78
N GLU A 91 13.39 -19.77 -14.26
CA GLU A 91 13.29 -19.51 -15.70
C GLU A 91 14.65 -19.19 -16.35
N PHE A 92 15.60 -18.61 -15.60
CA PHE A 92 16.86 -18.11 -16.13
C PHE A 92 18.11 -18.67 -15.41
N ASP A 93 17.96 -19.53 -14.40
CA ASP A 93 19.05 -20.11 -13.59
C ASP A 93 19.94 -19.06 -12.89
N ILE A 94 19.38 -17.88 -12.56
CA ILE A 94 20.08 -16.82 -11.85
C ILE A 94 19.81 -16.97 -10.34
N ALA A 95 20.82 -17.41 -9.59
CA ALA A 95 20.64 -17.79 -8.18
C ALA A 95 20.71 -16.63 -7.17
N VAL A 96 21.38 -15.52 -7.48
CA VAL A 96 21.64 -14.44 -6.53
C VAL A 96 21.20 -13.09 -7.08
N ILE A 97 20.05 -12.62 -6.62
CA ILE A 97 19.50 -11.30 -6.96
C ILE A 97 19.31 -10.53 -5.66
N LEU A 98 19.89 -9.33 -5.59
CA LEU A 98 19.73 -8.45 -4.43
C LEU A 98 18.26 -7.99 -4.35
N LYS A 99 17.65 -8.07 -3.15
CA LYS A 99 16.26 -7.63 -2.93
C LYS A 99 16.01 -6.19 -3.41
N GLY A 100 17.01 -5.31 -3.30
CA GLY A 100 16.95 -3.93 -3.77
C GLY A 100 16.77 -3.78 -5.28
N TRP A 101 17.31 -4.71 -6.08
CA TRP A 101 17.26 -4.66 -7.55
C TRP A 101 15.82 -4.70 -8.09
N PHE A 102 14.94 -5.46 -7.44
CA PHE A 102 13.52 -5.54 -7.84
C PHE A 102 12.81 -4.18 -7.80
N TYR A 103 13.23 -3.29 -6.89
CA TYR A 103 12.65 -1.96 -6.72
C TYR A 103 13.27 -0.90 -7.63
N TRP A 104 14.37 -1.19 -8.32
CA TRP A 104 15.02 -0.22 -9.20
C TRP A 104 14.16 0.11 -10.42
N PRO A 105 14.24 1.35 -10.94
CA PRO A 105 13.56 1.73 -12.16
C PRO A 105 13.92 0.84 -13.34
N ILE A 106 12.97 0.64 -14.27
CA ILE A 106 13.22 -0.11 -15.50
C ILE A 106 14.34 0.54 -16.32
N CYS A 107 14.44 1.87 -16.33
CA CYS A 107 15.52 2.60 -17.01
C CYS A 107 16.93 2.32 -16.44
N MET A 108 17.02 1.75 -15.25
CA MET A 108 18.27 1.31 -14.61
C MET A 108 18.43 -0.22 -14.63
N GLY A 109 17.59 -0.93 -15.39
CA GLY A 109 17.62 -2.40 -15.50
C GLY A 109 16.99 -3.15 -14.33
N GLY A 110 16.21 -2.47 -13.47
CA GLY A 110 15.39 -3.11 -12.45
C GLY A 110 14.00 -3.48 -12.96
N LEU A 111 13.14 -4.01 -12.07
CA LEU A 111 11.74 -4.35 -12.40
C LEU A 111 10.72 -3.28 -12.00
N GLU A 112 11.14 -2.26 -11.25
CA GLU A 112 10.29 -1.20 -10.71
C GLU A 112 9.07 -1.73 -9.95
N VAL A 113 9.25 -2.81 -9.19
CA VAL A 113 8.23 -3.30 -8.26
C VAL A 113 7.95 -2.20 -7.25
N LYS A 114 6.68 -1.91 -6.99
CA LYS A 114 6.31 -0.90 -5.99
C LYS A 114 6.09 -1.55 -4.63
N ASN A 115 6.61 -0.90 -3.59
CA ASN A 115 6.40 -1.34 -2.20
C ASN A 115 5.27 -0.51 -1.56
N PRO A 116 4.09 -1.10 -1.28
CA PRO A 116 2.95 -0.37 -0.72
C PRO A 116 3.20 0.12 0.72
N PHE A 117 4.07 -0.55 1.46
CA PHE A 117 4.35 -0.22 2.85
C PHE A 117 5.15 1.08 2.98
N ILE A 118 5.88 1.50 1.94
CA ILE A 118 6.61 2.77 1.97
C ILE A 118 5.63 3.93 2.10
N VAL A 119 4.56 3.95 1.30
CA VAL A 119 3.55 5.04 1.34
C VAL A 119 2.88 5.09 2.71
N ALA A 120 2.40 3.94 3.21
CA ALA A 120 1.73 3.87 4.49
C ALA A 120 2.64 4.30 5.66
N ASN A 121 3.89 3.84 5.68
CA ASN A 121 4.84 4.18 6.74
C ASN A 121 5.33 5.63 6.70
N SER A 122 5.46 6.23 5.51
CA SER A 122 5.81 7.64 5.38
C SER A 122 4.76 8.51 6.05
N ILE A 123 3.48 8.26 5.74
CA ILE A 123 2.37 9.05 6.28
C ILE A 123 2.20 8.78 7.79
N ARG A 124 2.36 7.53 8.24
CA ARG A 124 2.31 7.17 9.67
C ARG A 124 3.20 8.05 10.55
N ARG A 125 4.35 8.50 10.05
CA ARG A 125 5.29 9.35 10.82
C ARG A 125 4.79 10.79 10.98
N GLU A 126 4.03 11.30 10.01
CA GLU A 126 3.54 12.68 9.96
C GLU A 126 2.21 12.87 10.71
N LEU A 127 1.53 11.77 11.06
CA LEU A 127 0.24 11.82 11.74
C LEU A 127 0.35 12.04 13.25
N CYS A 128 -0.54 12.89 13.75
CA CYS A 128 -0.79 12.99 15.19
C CYS A 128 -1.38 11.68 15.71
N ASN A 129 -1.06 11.34 16.97
CA ASN A 129 -1.56 10.13 17.59
C ASN A 129 -3.09 10.15 17.74
N ASP A 130 -3.64 11.29 18.16
CA ASP A 130 -5.09 11.50 18.28
C ASP A 130 -5.54 12.72 17.44
N PRO A 131 -6.26 12.51 16.33
CA PRO A 131 -6.80 13.58 15.50
C PRO A 131 -7.90 14.39 16.21
N THR A 132 -8.55 13.82 17.24
CA THR A 132 -9.61 14.48 18.02
C THR A 132 -9.10 15.73 18.71
N VAL A 133 -7.85 15.71 19.19
CA VAL A 133 -7.21 16.88 19.81
C VAL A 133 -7.08 18.03 18.80
N ARG A 134 -6.61 17.73 17.58
CA ARG A 134 -6.50 18.72 16.50
C ARG A 134 -7.87 19.27 16.08
N LEU A 135 -8.88 18.39 15.97
CA LEU A 135 -10.25 18.80 15.65
C LEU A 135 -10.84 19.73 16.71
N LYS A 136 -10.70 19.40 18.00
CA LYS A 136 -11.16 20.27 19.11
C LYS A 136 -10.50 21.64 19.06
N ILE A 137 -9.19 21.70 18.85
CA ILE A 137 -8.46 22.96 18.70
C ILE A 137 -9.01 23.76 17.52
N SER A 138 -9.23 23.12 16.37
CA SER A 138 -9.81 23.77 15.18
C SER A 138 -11.19 24.35 15.46
N PHE A 139 -12.09 23.59 16.10
CA PHE A 139 -13.44 24.08 16.44
C PHE A 139 -13.39 25.27 17.40
N MET A 140 -12.52 25.25 18.41
CA MET A 140 -12.33 26.39 19.31
C MET A 140 -11.89 27.64 18.55
N TYR A 141 -10.93 27.52 17.62
CA TYR A 141 -10.49 28.64 16.79
C TYR A 141 -11.61 29.17 15.88
N GLU A 142 -12.41 28.28 15.30
CA GLU A 142 -13.56 28.67 14.46
C GLU A 142 -14.63 29.41 15.27
N GLU A 143 -14.94 28.96 16.48
CA GLU A 143 -15.90 29.60 17.39
C GLU A 143 -15.44 31.02 17.80
N ILE A 144 -14.15 31.18 18.11
CA ILE A 144 -13.54 32.49 18.38
C ILE A 144 -13.63 33.40 17.15
N LYS A 145 -13.32 32.86 15.95
CA LYS A 145 -13.40 33.65 14.72
C LYS A 145 -14.83 34.08 14.38
N TYR A 146 -15.80 33.19 14.61
CA TYR A 146 -17.21 33.48 14.39
C TYR A 146 -17.74 34.54 15.36
N SER A 147 -17.42 34.44 16.65
CA SER A 147 -17.84 35.42 17.67
C SER A 147 -17.33 36.83 17.35
N VAL A 148 -16.04 36.98 16.99
CA VAL A 148 -15.46 38.26 16.55
C VAL A 148 -16.15 38.82 15.29
N ALA A 149 -16.50 37.95 14.33
CA ALA A 149 -17.16 38.38 13.11
C ALA A 149 -18.62 38.79 13.33
N LYS A 150 -19.31 38.21 14.31
CA LYS A 150 -20.70 38.53 14.66
C LYS A 150 -20.84 39.90 15.35
N GLU A 151 -19.79 40.37 16.02
CA GLU A 151 -19.77 41.66 16.73
C GLU A 151 -19.44 42.86 15.81
N ARG A 152 -19.13 42.63 14.54
CA ARG A 152 -18.92 43.66 13.51
C ARG A 152 -20.15 43.85 12.64
#